data_AF-A0A7C3LBK6-F1
#
_entry.id   AF-A0A7C3LBK6-F1
#
_cell.length_a   1.000
_cell.length_b   1.000
_cell.length_c   1.000
_cell.angle_alpha   90.00
_cell.angle_beta   90.00
_cell.angle_gamma   90.00
#
_symmetry.space_group_name_H-M   'P 1'
#
loop_
_entity.id
_entity.type
_entity.pdbx_description
1 polymer ?
#
loop_
_entity_poly.entity_id
_entity_poly.type
_entity_poly.pdbx_seq_one_letter_code
_entity_poly.pdbx_strand_id
1 'polypeptide(L)'
;MRRISVACTLIIACLFFAYSGAQAMEAKLGSKAITAGGTISIKGQIAPGKDLYVVISSDKMFRAADALGPKEKKRLLKGKNGKNVFGDTAIPPNYYIVTNAPDSLATPKVVWKGQTDGIFAFPPFKYKVKVNKIKKWADISPQIKGLLGPINSAAQWKFLAFTHEKKFGINTVSKEKPLGGGNARMIMTGYSQQPEAWNKGVSLTLDKATGKFTVSMAPYKNLAPDTRMAVYVNGQKVDTFKIKKSGFFFKTANIYMSPFTVFGGAFIIGVLFVIMGAAGGLFTAAFQITVLGTKGPVGVNAGNTIKPTNLFLTLCSPITGLMNYFKEKRFAYPVAIPFAIGIVSGAFFIGPPLSAKYLNLASFKFYLGIICFFIGVKLFIESLPGSIAKKKAMKAIVQKFNAAVKEAKSSGKAMEMGKIEFDKFNFINFDMRFWGETFVARPLMMLIGGIFMGIIASSFGVGGGFMFMPFMTTMVGYPMYLAVPIALAGTFATSTGAIAKYALMGYQPDWIMAALIAAGAMCGGIVGPKIQKKLPEIFLKRMLALALIIVFMKYTSLLPFMR
;
A
#
# COMPACT_ATOMS: atom_id res chain seq x y z
N MET A 1 -39.03 -76.72 16.31
CA MET A 1 -37.62 -76.34 16.52
C MET A 1 -37.38 -74.82 16.35
N ARG A 2 -38.16 -73.98 17.05
CA ARG A 2 -38.10 -72.50 16.99
C ARG A 2 -37.18 -71.86 18.04
N ARG A 3 -36.50 -72.65 18.88
CA ARG A 3 -35.64 -72.17 19.98
C ARG A 3 -34.16 -71.94 19.59
N ILE A 4 -33.72 -72.42 18.43
CA ILE A 4 -32.34 -72.22 17.93
C ILE A 4 -32.18 -70.86 17.23
N SER A 5 -33.24 -70.32 16.63
CA SER A 5 -33.17 -69.01 15.95
C SER A 5 -33.04 -67.82 16.90
N VAL A 6 -33.58 -67.89 18.12
CA VAL A 6 -33.54 -66.74 19.04
C VAL A 6 -32.16 -66.57 19.67
N ALA A 7 -31.46 -67.67 20.00
CA ALA A 7 -30.12 -67.64 20.57
C ALA A 7 -29.05 -67.17 19.55
N CYS A 8 -29.14 -67.60 18.29
CA CYS A 8 -28.23 -67.11 17.24
C CYS A 8 -28.46 -65.64 16.88
N THR A 9 -29.70 -65.15 16.95
CA THR A 9 -29.99 -63.73 16.66
C THR A 9 -29.53 -62.81 17.79
N LEU A 10 -29.57 -63.28 19.05
CA LEU A 10 -29.07 -62.53 20.21
C LEU A 10 -27.54 -62.46 20.27
N ILE A 11 -26.83 -63.48 19.80
CA ILE A 11 -25.36 -63.46 19.70
C ILE A 11 -24.90 -62.54 18.55
N ILE A 12 -25.64 -62.48 17.44
CA ILE A 12 -25.36 -61.55 16.33
C ILE A 12 -25.70 -60.09 16.73
N ALA A 13 -26.74 -59.87 17.53
CA ALA A 13 -27.07 -58.56 18.08
C ALA A 13 -26.02 -58.08 19.11
N CYS A 14 -25.50 -58.96 19.97
CA CYS A 14 -24.49 -58.58 20.97
C CYS A 14 -23.07 -58.42 20.39
N LEU A 15 -22.75 -59.09 19.28
CA LEU A 15 -21.43 -58.99 18.62
C LEU A 15 -21.36 -57.90 17.53
N PHE A 16 -22.47 -57.39 16.99
CA PHE A 16 -22.44 -56.15 16.19
C PHE A 16 -22.55 -54.86 17.01
N PHE A 17 -22.83 -54.99 18.31
CA PHE A 17 -22.42 -54.04 19.34
C PHE A 17 -20.90 -54.09 19.63
N ALA A 18 -20.10 -54.71 18.75
CA ALA A 18 -18.66 -54.47 18.63
C ALA A 18 -18.39 -53.00 18.28
N TYR A 19 -18.42 -52.16 19.30
CA TYR A 19 -17.36 -51.22 19.63
C TYR A 19 -16.67 -50.54 18.44
N SER A 20 -17.46 -49.89 17.59
CA SER A 20 -17.02 -48.70 16.85
C SER A 20 -17.73 -47.49 17.44
N GLY A 21 -17.45 -47.24 18.71
CA GLY A 21 -17.63 -45.92 19.29
C GLY A 21 -16.69 -44.95 18.57
N ALA A 22 -17.09 -44.48 17.40
CA ALA A 22 -16.61 -43.21 16.89
C ALA A 22 -17.04 -42.17 17.92
N GLN A 23 -16.19 -41.90 18.92
CA GLN A 23 -16.37 -40.76 19.81
C GLN A 23 -16.62 -39.55 18.91
N ALA A 24 -17.83 -38.99 19.00
CA ALA A 24 -18.15 -37.74 18.35
C ALA A 24 -17.14 -36.70 18.87
N MET A 25 -16.36 -36.14 17.95
CA MET A 25 -15.37 -35.12 18.27
C MET A 25 -16.10 -33.87 18.76
N GLU A 26 -16.08 -33.65 20.08
CA GLU A 26 -16.75 -32.51 20.69
C GLU A 26 -15.76 -31.35 20.82
N ALA A 27 -15.73 -30.48 19.81
CA ALA A 27 -14.94 -29.25 19.83
C ALA A 27 -15.89 -28.04 19.86
N LYS A 28 -15.57 -27.03 20.67
CA LYS A 28 -16.38 -25.81 20.82
C LYS A 28 -15.49 -24.57 20.77
N LEU A 29 -16.02 -23.54 20.13
CA LEU A 29 -15.42 -22.21 20.10
C LEU A 29 -15.68 -21.53 21.46
N GLY A 30 -14.66 -20.92 22.06
CA GLY A 30 -14.80 -20.25 23.36
C GLY A 30 -15.70 -19.01 23.31
N SER A 31 -15.71 -18.28 22.19
CA SER A 31 -16.63 -17.15 21.96
C SER A 31 -16.80 -16.91 20.47
N LYS A 32 -18.04 -16.63 20.04
CA LYS A 32 -18.36 -16.24 18.65
C LYS A 32 -18.15 -14.74 18.38
N ALA A 33 -17.95 -13.94 19.43
CA ALA A 33 -17.80 -12.49 19.32
C ALA A 33 -16.32 -12.07 19.25
N ILE A 34 -15.63 -12.46 18.18
CA ILE A 34 -14.20 -12.19 18.00
C ILE A 34 -13.99 -10.90 17.20
N THR A 35 -13.25 -9.94 17.77
CA THR A 35 -12.82 -8.72 17.07
C THR A 35 -11.59 -8.98 16.19
N ALA A 36 -11.36 -8.14 15.19
CA ALA A 36 -10.16 -8.26 14.36
C ALA A 36 -8.87 -8.16 15.20
N GLY A 37 -8.02 -9.20 15.14
CA GLY A 37 -6.81 -9.32 15.97
C GLY A 37 -7.05 -9.85 17.39
N GLY A 38 -8.30 -10.08 17.79
CA GLY A 38 -8.64 -10.70 19.07
C GLY A 38 -8.33 -12.21 19.09
N THR A 39 -8.00 -12.73 20.27
CA THR A 39 -7.62 -14.14 20.43
C THR A 39 -8.82 -15.06 20.20
N ILE A 40 -8.64 -16.06 19.33
CA ILE A 40 -9.57 -17.17 19.14
C ILE A 40 -9.15 -18.28 20.10
N SER A 41 -10.09 -18.86 20.85
CA SER A 41 -9.85 -20.03 21.70
C SER A 41 -10.77 -21.17 21.29
N ILE A 42 -10.22 -22.37 21.13
CA ILE A 42 -10.93 -23.58 20.73
C ILE A 42 -10.56 -24.66 21.74
N LYS A 43 -11.56 -25.29 22.33
CA LYS A 43 -11.39 -26.40 23.27
C LYS A 43 -12.18 -27.60 22.78
N GLY A 44 -11.68 -28.78 23.02
CA GLY A 44 -12.41 -29.99 22.66
C GLY A 44 -11.65 -31.26 22.97
N GLN A 45 -12.16 -32.35 22.42
CA GLN A 45 -11.57 -33.66 22.55
C GLN A 45 -11.49 -34.34 21.17
N ILE A 46 -10.33 -34.90 20.85
CA ILE A 46 -10.12 -35.77 19.69
C ILE A 46 -9.92 -37.21 20.17
N ALA A 47 -9.93 -38.17 19.24
CA ALA A 47 -9.62 -39.56 19.57
C ALA A 47 -8.22 -39.67 20.23
N PRO A 48 -8.08 -40.41 21.35
CA PRO A 48 -6.80 -40.63 22.01
C PRO A 48 -5.68 -41.09 21.07
N GLY A 49 -4.45 -40.65 21.34
CA GLY A 49 -3.26 -40.99 20.55
C GLY A 49 -3.14 -40.33 19.17
N LYS A 50 -4.16 -39.60 18.69
CA LYS A 50 -4.11 -38.88 17.41
C LYS A 50 -3.41 -37.52 17.54
N ASP A 51 -2.81 -37.07 16.45
CA ASP A 51 -2.32 -35.70 16.33
C ASP A 51 -3.48 -34.73 16.04
N LEU A 52 -3.31 -33.48 16.44
CA LEU A 52 -4.27 -32.41 16.32
C LEU A 52 -3.90 -31.47 15.17
N TYR A 53 -4.87 -31.21 14.30
CA TYR A 53 -4.80 -30.22 13.22
C TYR A 53 -6.02 -29.32 13.32
N VAL A 54 -5.81 -28.09 13.80
CA VAL A 54 -6.85 -27.06 13.87
C VAL A 54 -6.66 -26.08 12.73
N VAL A 55 -7.58 -26.08 11.78
CA VAL A 55 -7.57 -25.17 10.63
C VAL A 55 -8.54 -24.02 10.89
N ILE A 56 -8.06 -22.79 10.79
CA ILE A 56 -8.87 -21.57 10.88
C ILE A 56 -8.74 -20.85 9.55
N SER A 57 -9.82 -20.73 8.80
CA SER A 57 -9.77 -20.15 7.45
C SER A 57 -10.95 -19.25 7.15
N SER A 58 -10.78 -18.36 6.18
CA SER A 58 -11.92 -17.66 5.58
C SER A 58 -12.87 -18.68 4.95
N ASP A 59 -14.17 -18.48 5.15
CA ASP A 59 -15.21 -19.34 4.57
C ASP A 59 -15.40 -19.03 3.07
N LYS A 60 -15.23 -17.77 2.68
CA LYS A 60 -15.25 -17.34 1.27
C LYS A 60 -13.92 -17.65 0.59
N MET A 61 -13.98 -18.45 -0.47
CA MET A 61 -12.85 -18.74 -1.34
C MET A 61 -12.55 -17.57 -2.31
N PHE A 62 -11.29 -17.44 -2.68
CA PHE A 62 -10.79 -16.51 -3.70
C PHE A 62 -10.20 -17.29 -4.86
N ARG A 63 -10.68 -17.01 -6.08
CA ARG A 63 -10.08 -17.54 -7.32
C ARG A 63 -9.15 -16.51 -7.93
N ALA A 64 -8.17 -16.97 -8.70
CA ALA A 64 -7.29 -16.08 -9.46
C ALA A 64 -8.06 -15.12 -10.39
N ALA A 65 -9.19 -15.56 -10.92
CA ALA A 65 -10.06 -14.76 -11.78
C ALA A 65 -10.79 -13.61 -11.06
N ASP A 66 -10.95 -13.70 -9.73
CA ASP A 66 -11.65 -12.72 -8.88
C ASP A 66 -10.74 -11.53 -8.51
N ALA A 67 -9.46 -11.54 -8.94
CA ALA A 67 -8.56 -10.42 -8.74
C ALA A 67 -9.04 -9.17 -9.51
N LEU A 68 -9.29 -8.07 -8.79
CA LEU A 68 -9.77 -6.81 -9.37
C LEU A 68 -8.73 -6.14 -10.27
N GLY A 69 -7.44 -6.29 -9.94
CA GLY A 69 -6.35 -5.68 -10.71
C GLY A 69 -6.04 -6.49 -11.99
N PRO A 70 -6.03 -5.88 -13.19
CA PRO A 70 -5.83 -6.61 -14.46
C PRO A 70 -4.46 -7.29 -14.52
N LYS A 71 -3.43 -6.68 -13.92
CA LYS A 71 -2.11 -7.29 -13.82
C LYS A 71 -2.11 -8.46 -12.85
N GLU A 72 -2.70 -8.27 -11.68
CA GLU A 72 -2.78 -9.28 -10.64
C GLU A 72 -3.53 -10.50 -11.16
N LYS A 73 -4.68 -10.29 -11.80
CA LYS A 73 -5.46 -11.30 -12.50
C LYS A 73 -4.62 -12.03 -13.55
N LYS A 74 -4.00 -11.30 -14.49
CA LYS A 74 -3.14 -11.91 -15.52
C LYS A 74 -1.99 -12.73 -14.92
N ARG A 75 -1.36 -12.25 -13.84
CA ARG A 75 -0.23 -12.91 -13.19
C ARG A 75 -0.64 -14.15 -12.40
N LEU A 76 -1.82 -14.15 -11.79
CA LEU A 76 -2.35 -15.32 -11.08
C LEU A 76 -2.89 -16.38 -12.05
N LEU A 77 -3.51 -15.96 -13.16
CA LEU A 77 -4.03 -16.87 -14.20
C LEU A 77 -2.91 -17.48 -15.04
N LYS A 78 -2.01 -16.67 -15.61
CA LYS A 78 -0.99 -17.12 -16.57
C LYS A 78 0.39 -17.39 -15.95
N GLY A 79 0.57 -17.12 -14.66
CA GLY A 79 1.86 -17.25 -13.98
C GLY A 79 2.90 -16.24 -14.47
N LYS A 80 4.15 -16.40 -13.99
CA LYS A 80 5.32 -15.68 -14.52
C LYS A 80 6.19 -16.69 -15.25
N ASN A 81 6.34 -16.55 -16.57
CA ASN A 81 7.06 -17.49 -17.45
C ASN A 81 6.52 -18.92 -17.32
N GLY A 82 5.20 -19.09 -17.32
CA GLY A 82 4.53 -20.39 -17.17
C GLY A 82 4.59 -21.02 -15.76
N LYS A 83 5.31 -20.42 -14.81
CA LYS A 83 5.37 -20.89 -13.41
C LYS A 83 4.29 -20.24 -12.54
N ASN A 84 3.71 -21.02 -11.62
CA ASN A 84 2.66 -20.59 -10.68
C ASN A 84 1.37 -20.13 -11.39
N VAL A 85 0.92 -20.92 -12.35
CA VAL A 85 -0.41 -20.83 -12.99
C VAL A 85 -1.42 -21.46 -12.04
N PHE A 86 -2.46 -20.72 -11.66
CA PHE A 86 -3.50 -21.21 -10.74
C PHE A 86 -4.85 -21.44 -11.41
N GLY A 87 -5.08 -20.93 -12.64
CA GLY A 87 -6.34 -21.12 -13.36
C GLY A 87 -7.55 -20.75 -12.50
N ASP A 88 -8.54 -21.64 -12.43
CA ASP A 88 -9.76 -21.44 -11.63
C ASP A 88 -9.66 -21.96 -10.18
N THR A 89 -8.46 -22.32 -9.72
CA THR A 89 -8.23 -22.80 -8.36
C THR A 89 -8.67 -21.74 -7.34
N ALA A 90 -9.54 -22.15 -6.42
CA ALA A 90 -10.06 -21.32 -5.34
C ALA A 90 -9.41 -21.69 -4.00
N ILE A 91 -8.92 -20.69 -3.25
CA ILE A 91 -8.36 -20.88 -1.91
C ILE A 91 -8.92 -19.86 -0.93
N PRO A 92 -8.99 -20.17 0.38
CA PRO A 92 -9.32 -19.17 1.38
C PRO A 92 -8.15 -18.17 1.49
N PRO A 93 -8.40 -16.84 1.39
CA PRO A 93 -7.35 -15.83 1.48
C PRO A 93 -6.58 -15.88 2.80
N ASN A 94 -7.29 -16.07 3.91
CA ASN A 94 -6.70 -16.28 5.23
C ASN A 94 -6.85 -17.75 5.60
N TYR A 95 -5.73 -18.40 5.92
CA TYR A 95 -5.68 -19.82 6.20
C TYR A 95 -4.56 -20.11 7.20
N TYR A 96 -4.94 -20.64 8.35
CA TYR A 96 -4.07 -20.96 9.47
C TYR A 96 -4.24 -22.43 9.84
N ILE A 97 -3.15 -23.09 10.20
CA ILE A 97 -3.10 -24.42 10.77
C ILE A 97 -2.32 -24.31 12.08
N VAL A 98 -2.95 -24.68 13.19
CA VAL A 98 -2.27 -24.88 14.48
C VAL A 98 -2.23 -26.38 14.76
N THR A 99 -1.03 -26.93 14.96
CA THR A 99 -0.84 -28.38 15.14
C THR A 99 0.29 -28.70 16.12
N ASN A 100 0.22 -29.84 16.79
CA ASN A 100 1.29 -30.39 17.62
C ASN A 100 2.38 -31.11 16.78
N ALA A 101 2.13 -31.31 15.49
CA ALA A 101 3.05 -31.99 14.57
C ALA A 101 3.34 -31.13 13.32
N PRO A 102 3.91 -29.91 13.48
CA PRO A 102 4.13 -29.00 12.35
C PRO A 102 5.06 -29.58 11.27
N ASP A 103 5.97 -30.48 11.66
CA ASP A 103 6.93 -31.15 10.77
C ASP A 103 6.26 -32.10 9.77
N SER A 104 4.99 -32.43 9.97
CA SER A 104 4.22 -33.24 9.03
C SER A 104 3.84 -32.44 7.76
N LEU A 105 3.69 -31.11 7.88
CA LEU A 105 3.24 -30.20 6.82
C LEU A 105 4.31 -29.21 6.35
N ALA A 106 5.30 -28.93 7.20
CA ALA A 106 6.39 -28.04 6.89
C ALA A 106 7.74 -28.66 7.25
N THR A 107 8.80 -28.08 6.71
CA THR A 107 10.17 -28.34 7.15
C THR A 107 10.71 -27.04 7.72
N PRO A 108 11.13 -27.00 8.99
CA PRO A 108 11.81 -25.85 9.55
C PRO A 108 13.07 -25.59 8.75
N LYS A 109 13.13 -24.42 8.12
CA LYS A 109 14.29 -24.02 7.31
C LYS A 109 14.78 -22.68 7.78
N VAL A 110 16.07 -22.63 8.08
CA VAL A 110 16.76 -21.37 8.28
C VAL A 110 16.95 -20.72 6.92
N VAL A 111 16.34 -19.56 6.75
CA VAL A 111 16.41 -18.77 5.53
C VAL A 111 17.01 -17.42 5.86
N TRP A 112 17.94 -16.99 5.03
CA TRP A 112 18.46 -15.64 5.06
C TRP A 112 17.36 -14.68 4.61
N LYS A 113 16.78 -13.96 5.57
CA LYS A 113 15.72 -12.98 5.34
C LYS A 113 16.15 -11.63 5.90
N GLY A 114 15.53 -10.55 5.41
CA GLY A 114 15.85 -9.21 5.89
C GLY A 114 15.22 -8.97 7.26
N GLN A 115 15.98 -8.42 8.21
CA GLN A 115 15.53 -8.15 9.58
C GLN A 115 14.40 -7.13 9.62
N THR A 116 13.33 -7.48 10.34
CA THR A 116 12.12 -6.65 10.45
C THR A 116 11.82 -6.14 11.85
N ASP A 117 12.57 -6.56 12.87
CA ASP A 117 12.46 -6.08 14.26
C ASP A 117 13.84 -6.13 14.97
N GLY A 118 14.07 -5.19 15.92
CA GLY A 118 15.27 -5.11 16.78
C GLY A 118 16.33 -4.08 16.35
N ILE A 119 17.21 -3.69 17.31
CA ILE A 119 18.23 -2.63 17.18
C ILE A 119 19.29 -2.91 16.09
N PHE A 120 19.49 -4.18 15.71
CA PHE A 120 20.48 -4.61 14.71
C PHE A 120 19.89 -4.95 13.32
N ALA A 121 18.69 -4.44 12.99
CA ALA A 121 17.98 -4.75 11.76
C ALA A 121 18.50 -4.06 10.47
N PHE A 122 19.69 -4.43 9.99
CA PHE A 122 20.40 -3.79 8.86
C PHE A 122 20.63 -4.71 7.65
N PRO A 123 20.41 -4.30 6.37
CA PRO A 123 21.06 -4.93 5.21
C PRO A 123 22.41 -4.25 4.90
N PRO A 124 23.48 -5.02 4.58
CA PRO A 124 23.40 -6.30 3.88
C PRO A 124 23.35 -7.53 4.80
N PHE A 125 23.16 -7.35 6.12
CA PHE A 125 22.92 -8.48 7.01
C PHE A 125 21.51 -9.03 6.83
N LYS A 126 21.40 -10.00 5.92
CA LYS A 126 20.38 -11.02 6.08
C LYS A 126 20.64 -11.67 7.44
N TYR A 127 19.61 -12.07 8.15
CA TYR A 127 19.73 -12.89 9.34
C TYR A 127 19.00 -14.20 9.09
N LYS A 128 19.44 -15.20 9.83
CA LYS A 128 18.91 -16.55 9.79
C LYS A 128 17.56 -16.54 10.50
N VAL A 129 16.48 -16.46 9.75
CA VAL A 129 15.12 -16.63 10.29
C VAL A 129 14.72 -18.07 10.07
N LYS A 130 14.31 -18.74 11.14
CA LYS A 130 13.69 -20.06 11.03
C LYS A 130 12.25 -19.86 10.59
N VAL A 131 11.91 -20.39 9.41
CA VAL A 131 10.54 -20.38 8.88
C VAL A 131 10.09 -21.80 8.63
N ASN A 132 8.79 -22.04 8.75
CA ASN A 132 8.17 -23.27 8.30
C ASN A 132 8.02 -23.21 6.78
N LYS A 133 8.87 -23.94 6.05
CA LYS A 133 8.76 -24.07 4.60
C LYS A 133 7.76 -25.16 4.27
N ILE A 134 6.78 -24.86 3.43
CA ILE A 134 5.67 -25.78 3.18
C ILE A 134 6.15 -26.96 2.33
N LYS A 135 5.82 -28.19 2.75
CA LYS A 135 6.10 -29.41 1.97
C LYS A 135 5.29 -29.45 0.69
N LYS A 136 5.79 -30.15 -0.34
CA LYS A 136 4.97 -30.37 -1.54
C LYS A 136 3.81 -31.28 -1.20
N TRP A 137 2.71 -31.16 -1.94
CA TRP A 137 1.53 -32.00 -1.72
C TRP A 137 1.83 -33.51 -1.80
N ALA A 138 2.76 -33.91 -2.67
CA ALA A 138 3.20 -35.29 -2.80
C ALA A 138 3.87 -35.82 -1.51
N ASP A 139 4.55 -34.96 -0.76
CA ASP A 139 5.34 -35.31 0.43
C ASP A 139 4.48 -35.35 1.72
N ILE A 140 3.18 -35.07 1.62
CA ILE A 140 2.23 -35.10 2.74
C ILE A 140 1.48 -36.43 2.69
N SER A 141 1.38 -37.12 3.83
CA SER A 141 0.70 -38.42 3.90
C SER A 141 -0.79 -38.30 3.53
N PRO A 142 -1.39 -39.34 2.90
CA PRO A 142 -2.81 -39.36 2.54
C PRO A 142 -3.75 -39.06 3.72
N GLN A 143 -3.41 -39.56 4.91
CA GLN A 143 -4.20 -39.38 6.13
C GLN A 143 -4.27 -37.90 6.51
N ILE A 144 -3.14 -37.18 6.45
CA ILE A 144 -3.08 -35.76 6.82
C ILE A 144 -3.81 -34.89 5.80
N LYS A 145 -3.79 -35.25 4.50
CA LYS A 145 -4.49 -34.49 3.46
C LYS A 145 -5.99 -34.35 3.74
N GLY A 146 -6.61 -35.37 4.34
CA GLY A 146 -8.01 -35.32 4.79
C GLY A 146 -8.28 -34.40 5.98
N LEU A 147 -7.24 -33.96 6.70
CA LEU A 147 -7.37 -33.15 7.92
C LEU A 147 -7.26 -31.63 7.65
N LEU A 148 -6.99 -31.22 6.40
CA LEU A 148 -6.67 -29.83 6.03
C LEU A 148 -7.91 -28.96 5.78
N GLY A 149 -9.09 -29.42 6.21
CA GLY A 149 -10.36 -28.70 6.11
C GLY A 149 -10.73 -28.43 4.65
N PRO A 150 -10.82 -27.16 4.21
CA PRO A 150 -11.28 -26.82 2.86
C PRO A 150 -10.29 -27.15 1.73
N ILE A 151 -9.10 -27.66 2.04
CA ILE A 151 -8.04 -27.90 1.06
C ILE A 151 -7.92 -29.39 0.79
N ASN A 152 -8.28 -29.80 -0.42
CA ASN A 152 -8.36 -31.20 -0.82
C ASN A 152 -7.58 -31.54 -2.09
N SER A 153 -6.93 -30.55 -2.72
CA SER A 153 -6.22 -30.75 -3.99
C SER A 153 -4.79 -30.19 -3.98
N ALA A 154 -3.94 -30.80 -4.81
CA ALA A 154 -2.56 -30.34 -5.02
C ALA A 154 -2.49 -28.90 -5.56
N ALA A 155 -3.46 -28.51 -6.39
CA ALA A 155 -3.54 -27.17 -6.96
C ALA A 155 -3.82 -26.11 -5.88
N GLN A 156 -4.78 -26.36 -4.99
CA GLN A 156 -5.08 -25.48 -3.86
C GLN A 156 -3.89 -25.36 -2.90
N TRP A 157 -3.25 -26.48 -2.55
CA TRP A 157 -2.07 -26.47 -1.69
C TRP A 157 -0.91 -25.68 -2.30
N LYS A 158 -0.65 -25.85 -3.60
CA LYS A 158 0.34 -25.08 -4.34
C LYS A 158 0.02 -23.58 -4.34
N PHE A 159 -1.26 -23.21 -4.46
CA PHE A 159 -1.68 -21.82 -4.42
C PHE A 159 -1.52 -21.23 -3.01
N LEU A 160 -1.90 -21.94 -1.95
CA LEU A 160 -1.65 -21.52 -0.57
C LEU A 160 -0.15 -21.37 -0.26
N ALA A 161 0.67 -22.33 -0.70
CA ALA A 161 2.12 -22.23 -0.54
C ALA A 161 2.68 -20.98 -1.24
N PHE A 162 2.15 -20.63 -2.42
CA PHE A 162 2.51 -19.40 -3.10
C PHE A 162 2.08 -18.14 -2.34
N THR A 163 0.88 -18.09 -1.76
CA THR A 163 0.41 -16.93 -0.97
C THR A 163 1.11 -16.80 0.38
N HIS A 164 1.68 -17.89 0.90
CA HIS A 164 2.49 -17.92 2.12
C HIS A 164 3.96 -17.54 1.88
N GLU A 165 4.61 -18.08 0.86
CA GLU A 165 6.07 -17.97 0.67
C GLU A 165 6.51 -16.86 -0.29
N LYS A 166 5.65 -16.46 -1.24
CA LYS A 166 6.03 -15.48 -2.28
C LYS A 166 5.48 -14.12 -1.94
N LYS A 167 6.37 -13.11 -1.92
CA LYS A 167 6.04 -11.70 -1.66
C LYS A 167 4.86 -11.18 -2.49
N PHE A 168 4.71 -11.63 -3.74
CA PHE A 168 3.56 -11.26 -4.57
C PHE A 168 2.26 -11.84 -4.01
N GLY A 169 2.21 -13.15 -3.72
CA GLY A 169 1.04 -13.79 -3.12
C GLY A 169 0.69 -13.20 -1.75
N ILE A 170 1.69 -12.93 -0.90
CA ILE A 170 1.51 -12.30 0.41
C ILE A 170 0.85 -10.92 0.28
N ASN A 171 1.38 -10.05 -0.59
CA ASN A 171 0.90 -8.67 -0.73
C ASN A 171 -0.37 -8.55 -1.58
N THR A 172 -0.82 -9.61 -2.25
CA THR A 172 -1.97 -9.58 -3.16
C THR A 172 -3.14 -10.39 -2.64
N VAL A 173 -2.92 -11.57 -2.02
CA VAL A 173 -4.00 -12.48 -1.64
C VAL A 173 -4.13 -12.61 -0.12
N SER A 174 -3.10 -13.11 0.58
CA SER A 174 -3.21 -13.39 2.02
C SER A 174 -3.19 -12.13 2.90
N LYS A 175 -2.55 -11.06 2.42
CA LYS A 175 -2.51 -9.71 3.03
C LYS A 175 -1.92 -9.63 4.44
N GLU A 176 -1.41 -10.73 4.95
CA GLU A 176 -0.82 -10.80 6.25
C GLU A 176 0.65 -10.36 6.22
N LYS A 177 1.01 -9.38 7.06
CA LYS A 177 2.39 -8.94 7.18
C LYS A 177 3.22 -10.07 7.82
N PRO A 178 4.32 -10.54 7.21
CA PRO A 178 5.25 -11.44 7.87
C PRO A 178 5.77 -10.81 9.17
N LEU A 179 5.63 -11.52 10.29
CA LEU A 179 6.24 -11.16 11.56
C LEU A 179 7.67 -11.72 11.57
N GLY A 180 8.68 -10.92 11.91
CA GLY A 180 10.09 -11.34 11.82
C GLY A 180 10.64 -11.52 10.39
N GLY A 181 9.98 -11.00 9.35
CA GLY A 181 10.56 -10.89 8.00
C GLY A 181 10.57 -12.15 7.13
N GLY A 182 9.93 -13.22 7.60
CA GLY A 182 9.83 -14.51 6.92
C GLY A 182 8.63 -14.65 5.97
N ASN A 183 7.94 -15.77 6.08
CA ASN A 183 6.69 -16.05 5.36
C ASN A 183 5.49 -15.45 6.10
N ALA A 184 4.30 -15.44 5.48
CA ALA A 184 3.06 -15.17 6.22
C ALA A 184 2.85 -16.24 7.31
N ARG A 185 1.94 -16.06 8.27
CA ARG A 185 1.60 -17.16 9.20
C ARG A 185 0.68 -18.14 8.48
N MET A 186 1.00 -19.44 8.54
CA MET A 186 0.13 -20.50 8.01
C MET A 186 0.24 -21.75 8.88
N ILE A 187 1.43 -22.38 8.96
CA ILE A 187 1.64 -23.58 9.78
C ILE A 187 2.32 -23.16 11.09
N MET A 188 1.58 -23.29 12.18
CA MET A 188 1.94 -22.84 13.52
C MET A 188 1.82 -23.96 14.54
N THR A 189 2.46 -23.76 15.69
CA THR A 189 2.39 -24.66 16.85
C THR A 189 2.42 -23.83 18.13
N GLY A 190 2.42 -24.44 19.32
CA GLY A 190 2.55 -23.68 20.57
C GLY A 190 3.83 -22.85 20.60
N TYR A 191 3.75 -21.58 21.02
CA TYR A 191 4.93 -20.69 21.11
C TYR A 191 6.04 -21.28 22.00
N SER A 192 5.67 -22.02 23.05
CA SER A 192 6.63 -22.75 23.90
C SER A 192 7.42 -23.82 23.15
N GLN A 193 6.84 -24.44 22.11
CA GLN A 193 7.51 -25.46 21.30
C GLN A 193 8.40 -24.85 20.21
N GLN A 194 7.94 -23.75 19.60
CA GLN A 194 8.68 -22.99 18.58
C GLN A 194 8.63 -21.50 18.92
N PRO A 195 9.61 -20.97 19.70
CA PRO A 195 9.61 -19.60 20.22
C PRO A 195 10.04 -18.56 19.17
N GLU A 196 9.46 -18.63 17.97
CA GLU A 196 9.75 -17.72 16.86
C GLU A 196 8.80 -16.51 16.87
N ALA A 197 9.26 -15.34 16.40
CA ALA A 197 8.46 -14.11 16.41
C ALA A 197 7.12 -14.24 15.66
N TRP A 198 7.08 -15.05 14.60
CA TRP A 198 5.87 -15.32 13.83
C TRP A 198 4.89 -16.26 14.55
N ASN A 199 5.33 -16.97 15.59
CA ASN A 199 4.50 -17.88 16.36
C ASN A 199 3.99 -17.26 17.68
N LYS A 200 4.37 -16.00 17.95
CA LYS A 200 3.95 -15.27 19.15
C LYS A 200 2.42 -15.14 19.20
N GLY A 201 1.84 -15.40 20.38
CA GLY A 201 0.39 -15.38 20.59
C GLY A 201 -0.35 -16.64 20.15
N VAL A 202 0.38 -17.73 19.86
CA VAL A 202 -0.19 -19.07 19.65
C VAL A 202 0.10 -19.94 20.87
N SER A 203 -0.94 -20.53 21.46
CA SER A 203 -0.82 -21.54 22.51
C SER A 203 -1.56 -22.81 22.11
N LEU A 204 -0.96 -23.95 22.41
CA LEU A 204 -1.46 -25.27 22.08
C LEU A 204 -1.12 -26.21 23.24
N THR A 205 -2.15 -26.81 23.82
CA THR A 205 -2.04 -27.91 24.78
C THR A 205 -2.87 -29.08 24.26
N LEU A 206 -2.27 -30.26 24.19
CA LEU A 206 -2.94 -31.51 23.81
C LEU A 206 -2.47 -32.59 24.79
N ASP A 207 -3.42 -33.18 25.51
CA ASP A 207 -3.19 -34.41 26.24
C ASP A 207 -3.42 -35.59 25.28
N LYS A 208 -2.35 -36.32 24.93
CA LYS A 208 -2.44 -37.44 24.00
C LYS A 208 -3.14 -38.67 24.59
N ALA A 209 -3.17 -38.83 25.91
CA ALA A 209 -3.81 -39.96 26.56
C ALA A 209 -5.34 -39.81 26.55
N THR A 210 -5.84 -38.60 26.86
CA THR A 210 -7.28 -38.33 26.89
C THR A 210 -7.82 -37.76 25.58
N GLY A 211 -6.97 -37.18 24.74
CA GLY A 211 -7.33 -36.46 23.53
C GLY A 211 -7.87 -35.05 23.77
N LYS A 212 -7.89 -34.56 25.03
CA LYS A 212 -8.35 -33.20 25.36
C LYS A 212 -7.35 -32.16 24.88
N PHE A 213 -7.84 -31.10 24.27
CA PHE A 213 -7.00 -30.03 23.74
C PHE A 213 -7.54 -28.63 24.02
N THR A 214 -6.62 -27.66 24.04
CA THR A 214 -6.93 -26.23 23.99
C THR A 214 -5.96 -25.57 23.02
N VAL A 215 -6.52 -24.86 22.05
CA VAL A 215 -5.79 -24.05 21.07
C VAL A 215 -6.22 -22.61 21.22
N SER A 216 -5.27 -21.69 21.28
CA SER A 216 -5.53 -20.27 21.15
C SER A 216 -4.59 -19.60 20.16
N MET A 217 -5.12 -18.70 19.34
CA MET A 217 -4.31 -17.93 18.41
C MET A 217 -4.96 -16.59 18.06
N ALA A 218 -4.15 -15.56 17.86
CA ALA A 218 -4.59 -14.26 17.38
C ALA A 218 -4.46 -14.19 15.84
N PRO A 219 -5.58 -14.09 15.09
CA PRO A 219 -5.56 -13.93 13.65
C PRO A 219 -5.06 -12.53 13.27
N TYR A 220 -4.93 -12.25 11.98
CA TYR A 220 -4.40 -10.97 11.53
C TYR A 220 -5.29 -9.77 11.96
N LYS A 221 -4.67 -8.73 12.53
CA LYS A 221 -5.38 -7.56 13.08
C LYS A 221 -6.16 -6.72 12.06
N ASN A 222 -5.83 -6.81 10.78
CA ASN A 222 -6.52 -6.07 9.70
C ASN A 222 -7.42 -6.98 8.85
N LEU A 223 -7.97 -8.04 9.43
CA LEU A 223 -9.06 -8.78 8.80
C LEU A 223 -10.27 -7.85 8.60
N ALA A 224 -10.84 -7.86 7.41
CA ALA A 224 -11.98 -7.02 7.10
C ALA A 224 -13.18 -7.36 8.04
N PRO A 225 -13.96 -6.35 8.45
CA PRO A 225 -15.15 -6.60 9.27
C PRO A 225 -16.13 -7.51 8.50
N ASP A 226 -16.91 -8.28 9.25
CA ASP A 226 -17.90 -9.24 8.74
C ASP A 226 -17.31 -10.39 7.90
N THR A 227 -15.98 -10.53 7.85
CA THR A 227 -15.34 -11.71 7.27
C THR A 227 -15.80 -12.95 8.03
N ARG A 228 -16.46 -13.87 7.31
CA ARG A 228 -16.86 -15.19 7.84
C ARG A 228 -15.63 -16.09 7.88
N MET A 229 -15.35 -16.63 9.06
CA MET A 229 -14.29 -17.57 9.32
C MET A 229 -14.90 -18.91 9.72
N ALA A 230 -14.25 -20.00 9.35
CA ALA A 230 -14.60 -21.36 9.71
C ALA A 230 -13.46 -22.00 10.50
N VAL A 231 -13.82 -22.83 11.46
CA VAL A 231 -12.89 -23.66 12.23
C VAL A 231 -13.12 -25.11 11.88
N TYR A 232 -12.02 -25.80 11.56
CA TYR A 232 -12.00 -27.23 11.35
C TYR A 232 -11.05 -27.87 12.36
N VAL A 233 -11.45 -29.01 12.92
CA VAL A 233 -10.59 -29.82 13.77
C VAL A 233 -10.48 -31.19 13.10
N ASN A 234 -9.26 -31.62 12.81
CA ASN A 234 -8.97 -32.88 12.12
C ASN A 234 -9.87 -33.10 10.88
N GLY A 235 -10.02 -32.06 10.06
CA GLY A 235 -10.79 -32.08 8.80
C GLY A 235 -12.28 -31.78 8.92
N GLN A 236 -12.90 -31.99 10.10
CA GLN A 236 -14.33 -31.73 10.28
C GLN A 236 -14.60 -30.27 10.62
N LYS A 237 -15.60 -29.67 9.98
CA LYS A 237 -16.03 -28.28 10.26
C LYS A 237 -16.78 -28.25 11.58
N VAL A 238 -16.24 -27.53 12.57
CA VAL A 238 -16.76 -27.49 13.94
C VAL A 238 -17.68 -26.29 14.14
N ASP A 239 -17.24 -25.10 13.74
CA ASP A 239 -18.00 -23.88 13.95
C ASP A 239 -17.65 -22.80 12.92
N THR A 240 -18.48 -21.78 12.85
CA THR A 240 -18.24 -20.57 12.06
C THR A 240 -18.47 -19.33 12.90
N PHE A 241 -17.69 -18.29 12.63
CA PHE A 241 -17.83 -17.01 13.33
C PHE A 241 -17.56 -15.85 12.37
N LYS A 242 -18.05 -14.66 12.73
CA LYS A 242 -17.80 -13.42 11.98
C LYS A 242 -16.84 -12.54 12.75
N ILE A 243 -15.90 -11.93 12.03
CA ILE A 243 -15.00 -10.94 12.61
C ILE A 243 -15.76 -9.63 12.87
N LYS A 244 -15.84 -9.23 14.13
CA LYS A 244 -16.37 -7.92 14.53
C LYS A 244 -15.34 -6.82 14.28
N LYS A 245 -15.85 -5.62 13.97
CA LYS A 245 -15.02 -4.42 13.84
C LYS A 245 -14.24 -4.14 15.13
N SER A 246 -12.96 -3.77 15.01
CA SER A 246 -12.12 -3.32 16.14
C SER A 246 -12.01 -1.79 16.21
N GLY A 247 -12.66 -1.06 15.31
CA GLY A 247 -12.58 0.39 15.17
C GLY A 247 -13.08 0.83 13.80
N PHE A 248 -12.64 2.00 13.33
CA PHE A 248 -12.93 2.45 11.97
C PHE A 248 -12.08 1.67 10.96
N PHE A 249 -12.72 1.15 9.91
CA PHE A 249 -12.07 0.32 8.89
C PHE A 249 -12.08 1.02 7.53
N PHE A 250 -10.90 1.25 6.99
CA PHE A 250 -10.73 1.78 5.63
C PHE A 250 -10.81 0.62 4.64
N LYS A 251 -11.94 0.50 3.94
CA LYS A 251 -12.27 -0.67 3.09
C LYS A 251 -11.26 -0.91 1.98
N THR A 252 -10.87 0.16 1.28
CA THR A 252 -9.98 0.06 0.13
C THR A 252 -8.53 0.01 0.60
N ALA A 253 -8.16 0.72 1.68
CA ALA A 253 -6.83 0.59 2.27
C ALA A 253 -6.61 -0.76 2.99
N ASN A 254 -7.69 -1.44 3.39
CA ASN A 254 -7.73 -2.70 4.13
C ASN A 254 -6.95 -2.65 5.46
N ILE A 255 -7.26 -1.63 6.28
CA ILE A 255 -6.65 -1.38 7.59
C ILE A 255 -7.69 -0.85 8.60
N TYR A 256 -7.51 -1.17 9.88
CA TYR A 256 -8.14 -0.42 10.96
C TYR A 256 -7.25 0.76 11.34
N MET A 257 -7.84 1.95 11.37
CA MET A 257 -7.13 3.18 11.73
C MET A 257 -8.13 4.25 12.16
N SER A 258 -7.76 5.09 13.12
CA SER A 258 -8.57 6.25 13.48
C SER A 258 -8.58 7.28 12.34
N PRO A 259 -9.75 7.80 11.92
CA PRO A 259 -9.85 8.91 10.96
C PRO A 259 -9.02 10.14 11.37
N PHE A 260 -8.91 10.39 12.68
CA PHE A 260 -8.11 11.49 13.22
C PHE A 260 -6.62 11.33 12.98
N THR A 261 -6.10 10.10 12.98
CA THR A 261 -4.68 9.84 12.64
C THR A 261 -4.41 10.16 11.17
N VAL A 262 -5.34 9.80 10.28
CA VAL A 262 -5.25 10.13 8.85
C VAL A 262 -5.29 11.63 8.65
N PHE A 263 -6.27 12.31 9.24
CA PHE A 263 -6.41 13.77 9.15
C PHE A 263 -5.21 14.51 9.74
N GLY A 264 -4.79 14.18 10.96
CA GLY A 264 -3.69 14.84 11.65
C GLY A 264 -2.35 14.66 10.95
N GLY A 265 -2.07 13.45 10.45
CA GLY A 265 -0.88 13.21 9.64
C GLY A 265 -0.91 13.99 8.32
N ALA A 266 -2.06 14.04 7.65
CA ALA A 266 -2.23 14.84 6.44
C ALA A 266 -2.15 16.35 6.69
N PHE A 267 -2.61 16.82 7.85
CA PHE A 267 -2.45 18.20 8.30
C PHE A 267 -0.98 18.59 8.43
N ILE A 268 -0.19 17.75 9.09
CA ILE A 268 1.27 17.95 9.18
C ILE A 268 1.87 17.99 7.76
N ILE A 269 1.48 17.06 6.89
CA ILE A 269 1.97 17.04 5.49
C ILE A 269 1.57 18.31 4.74
N GLY A 270 0.36 18.83 4.94
CA GLY A 270 -0.10 20.10 4.35
C GLY A 270 0.72 21.30 4.83
N VAL A 271 1.05 21.36 6.12
CA VAL A 271 1.96 22.37 6.67
C VAL A 271 3.33 22.27 6.01
N LEU A 272 3.90 21.06 5.96
CA LEU A 272 5.20 20.81 5.33
C LEU A 272 5.18 21.13 3.83
N PHE A 273 4.06 20.88 3.14
CA PHE A 273 3.86 21.20 1.72
C PHE A 273 3.99 22.70 1.46
N VAL A 274 3.34 23.55 2.25
CA VAL A 274 3.47 25.00 2.09
C VAL A 274 4.92 25.46 2.28
N ILE A 275 5.61 24.86 3.25
CA ILE A 275 6.98 25.22 3.58
C ILE A 275 7.97 24.83 2.45
N MET A 276 7.82 23.63 1.88
CA MET A 276 8.71 23.09 0.83
C MET A 276 8.33 23.47 -0.60
N GLY A 277 7.07 23.82 -0.83
CA GLY A 277 6.47 23.80 -2.16
C GLY A 277 6.09 22.37 -2.60
N ALA A 278 6.10 22.13 -3.91
CA ALA A 278 5.30 21.14 -4.62
C ALA A 278 5.63 19.62 -4.40
N ALA A 279 6.12 19.21 -3.22
CA ALA A 279 6.51 17.85 -2.85
C ALA A 279 5.47 17.06 -2.03
N GLY A 280 4.24 17.57 -1.86
CA GLY A 280 3.24 17.01 -0.94
C GLY A 280 2.81 15.59 -1.26
N GLY A 281 2.75 15.24 -2.55
CA GLY A 281 2.44 13.87 -2.99
C GLY A 281 3.50 12.84 -2.55
N LEU A 282 4.78 13.24 -2.47
CA LEU A 282 5.86 12.36 -2.00
C LEU A 282 5.71 12.03 -0.51
N PHE A 283 5.43 13.05 0.32
CA PHE A 283 5.19 12.87 1.75
C PHE A 283 3.91 12.09 2.04
N THR A 284 2.87 12.32 1.25
CA THR A 284 1.61 11.56 1.38
C THR A 284 1.82 10.09 1.06
N ALA A 285 2.58 9.78 0.00
CA ALA A 285 3.00 8.41 -0.29
C ALA A 285 3.83 7.81 0.84
N ALA A 286 4.76 8.59 1.41
CA ALA A 286 5.57 8.15 2.53
C ALA A 286 4.72 7.82 3.77
N PHE A 287 3.78 8.70 4.10
CA PHE A 287 2.85 8.58 5.20
C PHE A 287 1.91 7.38 5.08
N GLN A 288 1.26 7.18 3.92
CA GLN A 288 0.37 6.05 3.71
C GLN A 288 1.09 4.69 3.82
N ILE A 289 2.34 4.64 3.36
CA ILE A 289 3.12 3.40 3.38
C ILE A 289 3.69 3.12 4.77
N THR A 290 4.21 4.15 5.44
CA THR A 290 5.00 4.00 6.67
C THR A 290 4.13 4.07 7.91
N VAL A 291 3.24 5.05 7.99
CA VAL A 291 2.42 5.30 9.18
C VAL A 291 1.11 4.54 9.07
N LEU A 292 0.38 4.68 7.95
CA LEU A 292 -0.92 4.02 7.82
C LEU A 292 -0.78 2.51 7.55
N GLY A 293 0.22 2.12 6.76
CA GLY A 293 0.50 0.71 6.46
C GLY A 293 -0.52 0.08 5.50
N THR A 294 -1.08 0.87 4.56
CA THR A 294 -2.07 0.45 3.57
C THR A 294 -1.72 -0.89 2.91
N LYS A 295 -2.70 -1.81 2.86
CA LYS A 295 -2.56 -3.18 2.34
C LYS A 295 -3.25 -3.39 0.99
N GLY A 296 -4.29 -2.62 0.71
CA GLY A 296 -5.15 -2.82 -0.45
C GLY A 296 -6.06 -4.05 -0.30
N PRO A 297 -7.16 -4.14 -1.07
CA PRO A 297 -8.08 -5.26 -0.99
C PRO A 297 -7.46 -6.57 -1.50
N VAL A 298 -8.08 -7.71 -1.18
CA VAL A 298 -7.70 -9.02 -1.72
C VAL A 298 -7.76 -8.96 -3.25
N GLY A 299 -6.71 -9.45 -3.92
CA GLY A 299 -6.55 -9.41 -5.37
C GLY A 299 -5.88 -8.16 -5.93
N VAL A 300 -5.54 -7.14 -5.12
CA VAL A 300 -4.92 -5.88 -5.58
C VAL A 300 -3.67 -5.57 -4.79
N ASN A 301 -2.54 -5.21 -5.43
CA ASN A 301 -1.36 -4.79 -4.66
C ASN A 301 -1.57 -3.42 -3.98
N ALA A 302 -1.15 -3.28 -2.72
CA ALA A 302 -1.27 -2.03 -1.95
C ALA A 302 -0.78 -0.77 -2.69
N GLY A 303 0.33 -0.90 -3.43
CA GLY A 303 0.91 0.22 -4.19
C GLY A 303 -0.06 0.79 -5.23
N ASN A 304 -0.92 -0.03 -5.81
CA ASN A 304 -1.90 0.40 -6.80
C ASN A 304 -3.13 1.07 -6.17
N THR A 305 -3.32 0.94 -4.86
CA THR A 305 -4.37 1.64 -4.11
C THR A 305 -3.87 2.96 -3.51
N ILE A 306 -2.60 3.01 -3.09
CA ILE A 306 -1.97 4.20 -2.49
C ILE A 306 -1.86 5.34 -3.52
N LYS A 307 -1.42 5.02 -4.75
CA LYS A 307 -1.20 6.01 -5.81
C LYS A 307 -2.44 6.84 -6.14
N PRO A 308 -3.63 6.27 -6.47
CA PRO A 308 -4.82 7.06 -6.75
C PRO A 308 -5.30 7.85 -5.53
N THR A 309 -5.15 7.31 -4.32
CA THR A 309 -5.50 8.01 -3.07
C THR A 309 -4.63 9.25 -2.86
N ASN A 310 -3.32 9.16 -3.13
CA ASN A 310 -2.41 10.31 -3.07
C ASN A 310 -2.68 11.35 -4.16
N LEU A 311 -3.01 10.89 -5.37
CA LEU A 311 -3.30 11.79 -6.50
C LEU A 311 -4.54 12.65 -6.21
N PHE A 312 -5.46 12.19 -5.38
CA PHE A 312 -6.62 12.99 -4.99
C PHE A 312 -6.23 14.24 -4.19
N LEU A 313 -5.22 14.15 -3.32
CA LEU A 313 -4.68 15.33 -2.64
C LEU A 313 -4.09 16.34 -3.64
N THR A 314 -3.31 15.84 -4.60
CA THR A 314 -2.68 16.69 -5.62
C THR A 314 -3.68 17.17 -6.68
N LEU A 315 -4.89 16.62 -6.70
CA LEU A 315 -6.03 17.15 -7.46
C LEU A 315 -6.67 18.33 -6.75
N CYS A 316 -6.94 18.22 -5.44
CA CYS A 316 -7.65 19.26 -4.69
C CYS A 316 -6.78 20.47 -4.34
N SER A 317 -5.52 20.24 -3.94
CA SER A 317 -4.65 21.31 -3.44
C SER A 317 -4.34 22.45 -4.44
N PRO A 318 -4.21 22.23 -5.77
CA PRO A 318 -3.93 23.31 -6.71
C PRO A 318 -5.15 24.17 -7.07
N ILE A 319 -6.39 23.72 -6.80
CA ILE A 319 -7.62 24.34 -7.31
C ILE A 319 -7.72 25.81 -6.90
N THR A 320 -7.56 26.11 -5.61
CA THR A 320 -7.68 27.47 -5.09
C THR A 320 -6.62 28.41 -5.67
N GLY A 321 -5.38 27.94 -5.77
CA GLY A 321 -4.29 28.70 -6.39
C GLY A 321 -4.52 28.95 -7.87
N LEU A 322 -4.94 27.92 -8.61
CA LEU A 322 -5.21 28.01 -10.04
C LEU A 322 -6.38 28.96 -10.34
N MET A 323 -7.46 28.89 -9.56
CA MET A 323 -8.59 29.83 -9.66
C MET A 323 -8.15 31.29 -9.46
N ASN A 324 -7.25 31.54 -8.49
CA ASN A 324 -6.72 32.88 -8.28
C ASN A 324 -5.89 33.35 -9.48
N TYR A 325 -4.98 32.52 -10.01
CA TYR A 325 -4.17 32.91 -11.17
C TYR A 325 -4.99 33.17 -12.45
N PHE A 326 -6.09 32.44 -12.65
CA PHE A 326 -7.03 32.73 -13.73
C PHE A 326 -7.73 34.09 -13.52
N LYS A 327 -8.24 34.35 -12.31
CA LYS A 327 -8.84 35.66 -11.97
C LYS A 327 -7.84 36.81 -12.12
N GLU A 328 -6.57 36.56 -11.84
CA GLU A 328 -5.49 37.54 -11.95
C GLU A 328 -4.95 37.73 -13.37
N LYS A 329 -5.45 36.97 -14.36
CA LYS A 329 -4.92 36.96 -15.74
C LYS A 329 -3.41 36.71 -15.78
N ARG A 330 -2.92 35.89 -14.85
CA ARG A 330 -1.50 35.49 -14.72
C ARG A 330 -1.24 34.09 -15.26
N PHE A 331 -2.05 33.64 -16.22
CA PHE A 331 -1.94 32.31 -16.79
C PHE A 331 -1.49 32.37 -18.25
N ALA A 332 -0.30 31.87 -18.53
CA ALA A 332 0.27 31.87 -19.88
C ALA A 332 -0.19 30.66 -20.69
N TYR A 333 -1.36 30.78 -21.32
CA TYR A 333 -2.01 29.72 -22.09
C TYR A 333 -1.13 29.05 -23.16
N PRO A 334 -0.36 29.78 -24.00
CA PRO A 334 0.37 29.19 -25.12
C PRO A 334 1.46 28.18 -24.74
N VAL A 335 2.01 28.29 -23.52
CA VAL A 335 2.98 27.32 -22.97
C VAL A 335 2.32 26.33 -22.01
N ALA A 336 1.26 26.75 -21.33
CA ALA A 336 0.55 25.92 -20.35
C ALA A 336 -0.29 24.81 -20.99
N ILE A 337 -0.98 25.10 -22.10
CA ILE A 337 -1.84 24.14 -22.79
C ILE A 337 -1.00 22.96 -23.35
N PRO A 338 0.08 23.19 -24.13
CA PRO A 338 0.95 22.09 -24.58
C PRO A 338 1.50 21.27 -23.42
N PHE A 339 1.93 21.93 -22.34
CA PHE A 339 2.41 21.24 -21.14
C PHE A 339 1.34 20.34 -20.51
N ALA A 340 0.12 20.86 -20.35
CA ALA A 340 -1.01 20.12 -19.79
C ALA A 340 -1.42 18.95 -20.68
N ILE A 341 -1.49 19.13 -22.00
CA ILE A 341 -1.78 18.06 -22.97
C ILE A 341 -0.72 16.96 -22.89
N GLY A 342 0.55 17.34 -22.83
CA GLY A 342 1.66 16.40 -22.69
C GLY A 342 1.54 15.62 -21.39
N ILE A 343 1.29 16.32 -20.28
CA ILE A 343 1.07 15.72 -18.97
C ILE A 343 -0.08 14.72 -18.98
N VAL A 344 -1.25 15.11 -19.49
CA VAL A 344 -2.42 14.22 -19.52
C VAL A 344 -2.12 13.01 -20.38
N SER A 345 -1.47 13.19 -21.54
CA SER A 345 -1.07 12.08 -22.40
C SER A 345 -0.17 11.09 -21.67
N GLY A 346 0.89 11.59 -21.02
CA GLY A 346 1.80 10.75 -20.22
C GLY A 346 1.11 10.11 -19.00
N ALA A 347 0.26 10.86 -18.30
CA ALA A 347 -0.40 10.45 -17.08
C ALA A 347 -1.59 9.51 -17.29
N PHE A 348 -2.22 9.55 -18.46
CA PHE A 348 -3.37 8.71 -18.80
C PHE A 348 -2.97 7.46 -19.60
N PHE A 349 -2.12 7.59 -20.62
CA PHE A 349 -1.83 6.47 -21.52
C PHE A 349 -0.68 5.58 -21.04
N ILE A 350 0.34 6.15 -20.40
CA ILE A 350 1.61 5.45 -20.17
C ILE A 350 1.87 5.21 -18.69
N GLY A 351 1.79 6.24 -17.85
CA GLY A 351 2.25 6.18 -16.46
C GLY A 351 1.56 5.11 -15.59
N PRO A 352 0.23 5.13 -15.41
CA PRO A 352 -0.46 4.13 -14.60
C PRO A 352 -0.32 2.69 -15.13
N PRO A 353 -0.39 2.42 -16.44
CA PRO A 353 -0.05 1.10 -16.99
C PRO A 353 1.39 0.66 -16.71
N LEU A 354 2.37 1.55 -16.93
CA LEU A 354 3.78 1.30 -16.66
C LEU A 354 4.01 0.99 -15.17
N SER A 355 3.40 1.79 -14.31
CA SER A 355 3.47 1.66 -12.86
C SER A 355 2.83 0.37 -12.36
N ALA A 356 1.64 0.05 -12.86
CA ALA A 356 1.01 -1.22 -12.56
C ALA A 356 1.94 -2.36 -12.97
N LYS A 357 2.54 -2.34 -14.17
CA LYS A 357 3.41 -3.40 -14.71
C LYS A 357 4.75 -3.56 -13.96
N TYR A 358 5.45 -2.48 -13.64
CA TYR A 358 6.83 -2.57 -13.12
C TYR A 358 6.98 -2.10 -11.66
N LEU A 359 6.20 -1.12 -11.21
CA LEU A 359 6.27 -0.55 -9.86
C LEU A 359 5.38 -1.28 -8.85
N ASN A 360 5.77 -2.51 -8.51
CA ASN A 360 5.26 -3.18 -7.30
C ASN A 360 5.67 -2.41 -6.03
N LEU A 361 5.01 -2.65 -4.89
CA LEU A 361 5.27 -1.90 -3.65
C LEU A 361 6.76 -1.82 -3.24
N ALA A 362 7.56 -2.86 -3.49
CA ALA A 362 8.97 -2.84 -3.13
C ALA A 362 9.78 -1.92 -4.05
N SER A 363 9.60 -2.06 -5.36
CA SER A 363 10.23 -1.19 -6.35
C SER A 363 9.77 0.26 -6.18
N PHE A 364 8.48 0.46 -5.91
CA PHE A 364 7.90 1.76 -5.61
C PHE A 364 8.62 2.44 -4.44
N LYS A 365 8.77 1.75 -3.30
CA LYS A 365 9.50 2.29 -2.14
C LYS A 365 10.93 2.65 -2.53
N PHE A 366 11.66 1.74 -3.17
CA PHE A 366 13.04 1.96 -3.54
C PHE A 366 13.23 3.23 -4.39
N TYR A 367 12.51 3.35 -5.51
CA TYR A 367 12.63 4.51 -6.39
C TYR A 367 12.10 5.79 -5.75
N LEU A 368 11.02 5.71 -4.96
CA LEU A 368 10.53 6.85 -4.18
C LEU A 368 11.59 7.33 -3.18
N GLY A 369 12.32 6.40 -2.56
CA GLY A 369 13.45 6.71 -1.69
C GLY A 369 14.55 7.46 -2.45
N ILE A 370 14.94 6.98 -3.63
CA ILE A 370 15.97 7.66 -4.47
C ILE A 370 15.53 9.08 -4.84
N ILE A 371 14.26 9.27 -5.20
CA ILE A 371 13.70 10.61 -5.47
C ILE A 371 13.80 11.50 -4.21
N CYS A 372 13.44 10.96 -3.04
CA CYS A 372 13.55 11.68 -1.77
C CYS A 372 15.01 12.06 -1.47
N PHE A 373 15.99 11.20 -1.77
CA PHE A 373 17.41 11.51 -1.57
C PHE A 373 17.85 12.73 -2.37
N PHE A 374 17.60 12.74 -3.69
CA PHE A 374 18.01 13.86 -4.54
C PHE A 374 17.32 15.17 -4.13
N ILE A 375 16.04 15.12 -3.76
CA ILE A 375 15.32 16.30 -3.27
C ILE A 375 15.87 16.74 -1.91
N GLY A 376 16.18 15.80 -1.02
CA GLY A 376 16.78 16.08 0.29
C GLY A 376 18.14 16.76 0.17
N VAL A 377 19.03 16.21 -0.68
CA VAL A 377 20.34 16.81 -1.00
C VAL A 377 20.16 18.20 -1.59
N LYS A 378 19.25 18.36 -2.56
CA LYS A 378 18.96 19.67 -3.16
C LYS A 378 18.50 20.69 -2.11
N LEU A 379 17.56 20.32 -1.22
CA LEU A 379 17.08 21.20 -0.17
C LEU A 379 18.19 21.60 0.81
N PHE A 380 19.10 20.67 1.10
CA PHE A 380 20.28 20.95 1.93
C PHE A 380 21.21 21.96 1.24
N ILE A 381 21.51 21.78 -0.04
CA ILE A 381 22.30 22.73 -0.85
C ILE A 381 21.63 24.11 -0.90
N GLU A 382 20.31 24.16 -1.04
CA GLU A 382 19.53 25.40 -1.02
C GLU A 382 19.51 26.11 0.35
N SER A 383 19.96 25.45 1.41
CA SER A 383 20.15 26.01 2.74
C SER A 383 21.56 26.57 2.98
N LEU A 384 22.47 26.41 2.02
CA LEU A 384 23.84 26.94 2.11
C LEU A 384 23.87 28.46 1.79
N PRO A 385 24.80 29.23 2.39
CA PRO A 385 24.84 30.69 2.26
C PRO A 385 24.85 31.21 0.82
N GLY A 386 25.63 30.60 -0.06
CA GLY A 386 25.72 31.01 -1.48
C GLY A 386 24.40 30.85 -2.25
N SER A 387 23.62 29.80 -1.96
CA SER A 387 22.30 29.60 -2.57
C SER A 387 21.26 30.58 -2.04
N ILE A 388 21.38 30.98 -0.77
CA ILE A 388 20.48 31.96 -0.14
C ILE A 388 20.66 33.34 -0.77
N ALA A 389 21.91 33.77 -1.00
CA ALA A 389 22.20 35.05 -1.64
C ALA A 389 21.57 35.13 -3.05
N LYS A 390 21.74 34.09 -3.86
CA LYS A 390 21.14 33.99 -5.20
C LYS A 390 19.61 34.02 -5.17
N LYS A 391 18.98 33.35 -4.19
CA LYS A 391 17.51 33.37 -4.02
C LYS A 391 17.00 34.72 -3.51
N LYS A 392 17.76 35.47 -2.71
CA LYS A 392 17.36 36.79 -2.23
C LYS A 392 17.21 37.78 -3.40
N ALA A 393 18.14 37.75 -4.36
CA ALA A 393 18.03 38.50 -5.60
C ALA A 393 16.78 38.11 -6.42
N MET A 394 16.53 36.81 -6.59
CA MET A 394 15.35 36.31 -7.30
C MET A 394 14.02 36.69 -6.61
N LYS A 395 13.98 36.64 -5.27
CA LYS A 395 12.81 37.01 -4.48
C LYS A 395 12.49 38.50 -4.61
N ALA A 396 13.50 39.36 -4.69
CA ALA A 396 13.32 40.78 -4.95
C ALA A 396 12.68 41.04 -6.31
N ILE A 397 13.09 40.30 -7.35
CA ILE A 397 12.47 40.38 -8.70
C ILE A 397 11.00 39.96 -8.63
N VAL A 398 10.69 38.83 -7.98
CA VAL A 398 9.30 38.37 -7.81
C VAL A 398 8.45 39.34 -6.98
N GLN A 399 9.02 40.00 -5.98
CA GLN A 399 8.32 41.04 -5.21
C GLN A 399 8.05 42.28 -6.04
N LYS A 400 9.01 42.76 -6.82
CA LYS A 400 8.82 43.89 -7.75
C LYS A 400 7.71 43.57 -8.76
N PHE A 401 7.73 42.37 -9.34
CA PHE A 401 6.67 41.90 -10.23
C PHE A 401 5.29 41.87 -9.55
N ASN A 402 5.20 41.31 -8.34
CA ASN A 402 3.93 41.28 -7.60
C ASN A 402 3.43 42.69 -7.22
N ALA A 403 4.33 43.62 -6.93
CA ALA A 403 4.00 45.01 -6.68
C ALA A 403 3.48 45.71 -7.94
N ALA A 404 4.17 45.55 -9.08
CA ALA A 404 3.74 46.07 -10.38
C ALA A 404 2.35 45.53 -10.77
N VAL A 405 2.05 44.27 -10.45
CA VAL A 405 0.71 43.72 -10.66
C VAL A 405 -0.33 44.33 -9.73
N LYS A 406 0.00 44.54 -8.46
CA LYS A 406 -0.92 45.15 -7.51
C LYS A 406 -1.27 46.58 -7.95
N GLU A 407 -0.27 47.33 -8.41
CA GLU A 407 -0.40 48.66 -8.98
C GLU A 407 -1.26 48.65 -10.26
N ALA A 408 -1.02 47.70 -11.16
CA ALA A 408 -1.81 47.49 -12.37
C ALA A 408 -3.28 47.17 -12.10
N LYS A 409 -3.57 46.48 -10.99
CA LYS A 409 -4.95 46.23 -10.54
C LYS A 409 -5.61 47.50 -10.04
N SER A 410 -4.92 48.30 -9.23
CA SER A 410 -5.46 49.59 -8.76
C SER A 410 -5.64 50.60 -9.89
N SER A 411 -4.84 50.51 -10.96
CA SER A 411 -4.89 51.42 -12.10
C SER A 411 -5.74 50.93 -13.28
N GLY A 412 -6.41 49.77 -13.18
CA GLY A 412 -7.21 49.16 -14.26
C GLY A 412 -6.42 48.54 -15.42
N LYS A 413 -5.09 48.73 -15.49
CA LYS A 413 -4.20 48.26 -16.57
C LYS A 413 -3.90 46.75 -16.56
N ALA A 414 -4.33 46.03 -15.52
CA ALA A 414 -4.15 44.58 -15.41
C ALA A 414 -4.74 43.79 -16.60
N MET A 415 -5.78 44.33 -17.25
CA MET A 415 -6.37 43.70 -18.44
C MET A 415 -5.47 43.82 -19.68
N GLU A 416 -4.72 44.90 -19.83
CA GLU A 416 -3.78 45.11 -20.95
C GLU A 416 -2.50 44.31 -20.75
N MET A 417 -1.89 44.38 -19.56
CA MET A 417 -0.64 43.67 -19.27
C MET A 417 -0.77 42.15 -19.18
N GLY A 418 -1.98 41.66 -18.92
CA GLY A 418 -2.30 40.23 -18.96
C GLY A 418 -2.60 39.68 -20.37
N LYS A 419 -2.73 40.54 -21.38
CA LYS A 419 -2.82 40.08 -22.79
C LYS A 419 -1.46 39.53 -23.22
N ILE A 420 -1.51 38.49 -24.04
CA ILE A 420 -0.31 37.85 -24.59
C ILE A 420 -0.16 38.42 -26.00
N GLU A 421 0.90 39.21 -26.21
CA GLU A 421 1.26 39.73 -27.53
C GLU A 421 2.33 38.81 -28.15
N PHE A 422 2.22 38.56 -29.45
CA PHE A 422 3.16 37.71 -30.18
C PHE A 422 4.04 38.61 -31.06
N ASP A 423 5.34 38.66 -30.78
CA ASP A 423 6.26 39.58 -31.49
C ASP A 423 6.82 38.94 -32.77
N LYS A 424 7.16 37.64 -32.72
CA LYS A 424 7.73 36.89 -33.85
C LYS A 424 7.22 35.45 -33.86
N PHE A 425 6.60 35.04 -34.95
CA PHE A 425 6.02 33.71 -35.09
C PHE A 425 6.99 32.76 -35.80
N ASN A 426 7.45 31.73 -35.10
CA ASN A 426 8.07 30.55 -35.69
C ASN A 426 7.37 29.32 -35.08
N PHE A 427 7.00 28.32 -35.89
CA PHE A 427 6.12 27.21 -35.48
C PHE A 427 6.65 26.38 -34.30
N ILE A 428 7.96 26.50 -34.00
CA ILE A 428 8.65 25.75 -32.94
C ILE A 428 8.86 26.60 -31.68
N ASN A 429 9.20 27.89 -31.85
CA ASN A 429 9.41 28.86 -30.77
C ASN A 429 8.85 30.22 -31.20
N PHE A 430 8.14 30.92 -30.33
CA PHE A 430 7.72 32.29 -30.63
C PHE A 430 7.99 33.19 -29.44
N ASP A 431 8.33 34.44 -29.73
CA ASP A 431 8.49 35.46 -28.69
C ASP A 431 7.10 35.94 -28.29
N MET A 432 6.81 35.84 -27.00
CA MET A 432 5.56 36.36 -26.45
C MET A 432 5.87 37.37 -25.36
N ARG A 433 5.10 38.46 -25.35
CA ARG A 433 5.15 39.47 -24.29
C ARG A 433 4.05 39.17 -23.28
N PHE A 434 4.42 39.12 -22.01
CA PHE A 434 3.50 38.86 -20.90
C PHE A 434 3.95 39.67 -19.72
N TRP A 435 3.04 40.49 -19.18
CA TRP A 435 3.35 41.37 -18.06
C TRP A 435 4.58 42.28 -18.30
N GLY A 436 4.74 42.78 -19.53
CA GLY A 436 5.78 43.74 -19.89
C GLY A 436 7.15 43.14 -20.22
N GLU A 437 7.37 41.84 -19.98
CA GLU A 437 8.61 41.14 -20.35
C GLU A 437 8.40 40.24 -21.57
N THR A 438 9.40 40.22 -22.47
CA THR A 438 9.45 39.31 -23.62
C THR A 438 10.12 38.00 -23.24
N PHE A 439 9.53 36.89 -23.66
CA PHE A 439 10.08 35.56 -23.40
C PHE A 439 9.81 34.62 -24.56
N VAL A 440 10.76 33.72 -24.74
CA VAL A 440 10.70 32.71 -25.80
C VAL A 440 9.78 31.58 -25.35
N ALA A 441 8.57 31.53 -25.89
CA ALA A 441 7.69 30.38 -25.73
C ALA A 441 8.31 29.17 -26.44
N ARG A 442 8.34 28.02 -25.76
CA ARG A 442 8.83 26.75 -26.31
C ARG A 442 7.74 25.66 -26.19
N PRO A 443 6.62 25.77 -26.92
CA PRO A 443 5.47 24.87 -26.80
C PRO A 443 5.82 23.39 -26.96
N LEU A 444 6.68 23.06 -27.93
CA LEU A 444 7.08 21.68 -28.20
C LEU A 444 7.89 21.08 -27.05
N MET A 445 8.83 21.85 -26.50
CA MET A 445 9.61 21.43 -25.33
C MET A 445 8.71 21.23 -24.11
N MET A 446 7.70 22.09 -23.94
CA MET A 446 6.68 21.94 -22.90
C MET A 446 5.82 20.70 -23.13
N LEU A 447 5.39 20.41 -24.36
CA LEU A 447 4.62 19.19 -24.67
C LEU A 447 5.41 17.92 -24.35
N ILE A 448 6.63 17.80 -24.90
CA ILE A 448 7.49 16.63 -24.71
C ILE A 448 7.88 16.47 -23.24
N GLY A 449 8.32 17.56 -22.60
CA GLY A 449 8.63 17.57 -21.17
C GLY A 449 7.40 17.20 -20.33
N GLY A 450 6.22 17.70 -20.71
CA GLY A 450 4.95 17.35 -20.09
C GLY A 450 4.68 15.85 -20.13
N ILE A 451 4.89 15.19 -21.27
CA ILE A 451 4.73 13.72 -21.40
C ILE A 451 5.62 12.98 -20.41
N PHE A 452 6.94 13.24 -20.42
CA PHE A 452 7.88 12.56 -19.51
C PHE A 452 7.53 12.77 -18.05
N MET A 453 7.20 14.01 -17.70
CA MET A 453 6.93 14.39 -16.32
C MET A 453 5.58 13.84 -15.85
N GLY A 454 4.57 13.81 -16.72
CA GLY A 454 3.28 13.15 -16.49
C GLY A 454 3.43 11.64 -16.29
N ILE A 455 4.28 10.98 -17.08
CA ILE A 455 4.61 9.54 -16.91
C ILE A 455 5.18 9.29 -15.52
N ILE A 456 6.21 10.03 -15.11
CA ILE A 456 6.87 9.83 -13.83
C ILE A 456 5.91 10.16 -12.68
N ALA A 457 5.26 11.33 -12.72
CA ALA A 457 4.41 11.83 -11.66
C ALA A 457 3.19 10.92 -11.38
N SER A 458 2.52 10.46 -12.43
CA SER A 458 1.39 9.52 -12.32
C SER A 458 1.83 8.10 -11.94
N SER A 459 3.03 7.68 -12.36
CA SER A 459 3.58 6.38 -12.01
C SER A 459 3.84 6.26 -10.51
N PHE A 460 4.34 7.33 -9.89
CA PHE A 460 4.58 7.40 -8.46
C PHE A 460 3.35 7.85 -7.65
N GLY A 461 2.31 8.37 -8.31
CA GLY A 461 1.12 8.89 -7.63
C GLY A 461 1.42 10.09 -6.75
N VAL A 462 2.28 11.00 -7.22
CA VAL A 462 2.84 12.13 -6.44
C VAL A 462 2.46 13.50 -7.01
N GLY A 463 1.71 13.54 -8.11
CA GLY A 463 1.19 14.78 -8.72
C GLY A 463 2.22 15.62 -9.51
N GLY A 464 3.53 15.39 -9.32
CA GLY A 464 4.58 15.90 -10.24
C GLY A 464 5.05 17.34 -10.03
N GLY A 465 4.37 18.11 -9.18
CA GLY A 465 4.68 19.52 -8.97
C GLY A 465 6.13 19.80 -8.58
N PHE A 466 6.77 18.94 -7.77
CA PHE A 466 8.18 19.09 -7.36
C PHE A 466 9.16 19.01 -8.54
N MET A 467 8.77 18.37 -9.64
CA MET A 467 9.58 18.23 -10.84
C MET A 467 9.30 19.37 -11.84
N PHE A 468 8.05 19.83 -11.93
CA PHE A 468 7.65 20.86 -12.91
C PHE A 468 8.40 22.18 -12.71
N MET A 469 8.58 22.61 -11.47
CA MET A 469 9.30 23.86 -11.17
C MET A 469 10.77 23.84 -11.62
N PRO A 470 11.59 22.84 -11.26
CA PRO A 470 12.95 22.70 -11.81
C PRO A 470 12.99 22.61 -13.33
N PHE A 471 12.07 21.86 -13.94
CA PHE A 471 11.99 21.73 -15.39
C PHE A 471 11.80 23.10 -16.05
N MET A 472 10.79 23.87 -15.65
CA MET A 472 10.51 25.17 -16.25
C MET A 472 11.61 26.20 -15.96
N THR A 473 12.09 26.26 -14.73
CA THR A 473 13.05 27.32 -14.33
C THR A 473 14.48 27.03 -14.75
N THR A 474 14.90 25.76 -14.78
CA THR A 474 16.30 25.39 -15.04
C THR A 474 16.51 24.89 -16.47
N MET A 475 15.56 24.11 -17.02
CA MET A 475 15.72 23.56 -18.38
C MET A 475 15.12 24.47 -19.45
N VAL A 476 13.95 25.05 -19.18
CA VAL A 476 13.26 25.93 -20.15
C VAL A 476 13.69 27.40 -19.97
N GLY A 477 14.09 27.79 -18.74
CA GLY A 477 14.54 29.15 -18.43
C GLY A 477 13.40 30.12 -18.09
N TYR A 478 12.21 29.61 -17.74
CA TYR A 478 11.06 30.44 -17.41
C TYR A 478 11.17 31.07 -16.03
N PRO A 479 10.77 32.36 -15.90
CA PRO A 479 10.75 33.03 -14.62
C PRO A 479 9.70 32.42 -13.69
N MET A 480 9.90 32.55 -12.39
CA MET A 480 9.10 31.86 -11.38
C MET A 480 7.62 32.27 -11.41
N TYR A 481 7.32 33.54 -11.69
CA TYR A 481 5.94 34.03 -11.79
C TYR A 481 5.17 33.40 -12.95
N LEU A 482 5.86 32.98 -14.01
CA LEU A 482 5.31 32.23 -15.14
C LEU A 482 5.21 30.74 -14.81
N ALA A 483 6.25 30.17 -14.20
CA ALA A 483 6.35 28.74 -13.92
C ALA A 483 5.35 28.24 -12.87
N VAL A 484 5.07 29.03 -11.81
CA VAL A 484 4.20 28.60 -10.70
C VAL A 484 2.77 28.29 -11.14
N PRO A 485 2.06 29.18 -11.86
CA PRO A 485 0.71 28.89 -12.36
C PRO A 485 0.67 27.67 -13.28
N ILE A 486 1.66 27.53 -14.18
CA ILE A 486 1.75 26.41 -15.12
C ILE A 486 2.00 25.09 -14.38
N ALA A 487 2.86 25.08 -13.36
CA ALA A 487 3.13 23.90 -12.54
C ALA A 487 1.89 23.46 -11.73
N LEU A 488 1.07 24.40 -11.24
CA LEU A 488 -0.20 24.08 -10.58
C LEU A 488 -1.19 23.44 -11.55
N ALA A 489 -1.34 24.01 -12.75
CA ALA A 489 -2.17 23.41 -13.81
C ALA A 489 -1.67 22.02 -14.23
N GLY A 490 -0.35 21.84 -14.36
CA GLY A 490 0.25 20.54 -14.64
C GLY A 490 0.01 19.51 -13.52
N THR A 491 0.01 19.94 -12.25
CA THR A 491 -0.25 19.06 -11.10
C THR A 491 -1.70 18.61 -11.08
N PHE A 492 -2.62 19.54 -11.35
CA PHE A 492 -4.04 19.24 -11.53
C PHE A 492 -4.26 18.28 -12.70
N ALA A 493 -3.70 18.58 -13.88
CA ALA A 493 -3.80 17.78 -15.09
C ALA A 493 -3.25 16.34 -14.90
N THR A 494 -2.11 16.21 -14.23
CA THR A 494 -1.51 14.90 -13.89
C THR A 494 -2.49 14.09 -13.03
N SER A 495 -3.05 14.72 -12.01
CA SER A 495 -3.91 14.05 -11.04
C SER A 495 -5.22 13.60 -11.68
N THR A 496 -5.84 14.46 -12.49
CA THR A 496 -7.06 14.14 -13.24
C THR A 496 -6.84 12.97 -14.20
N GLY A 497 -5.83 13.05 -15.06
CA GLY A 497 -5.53 12.00 -16.04
C GLY A 497 -5.16 10.67 -15.37
N ALA A 498 -4.33 10.71 -14.32
CA ALA A 498 -3.90 9.52 -13.62
C ALA A 498 -5.03 8.86 -12.83
N ILE A 499 -5.85 9.62 -12.08
CA ILE A 499 -7.01 9.07 -11.34
C ILE A 499 -7.99 8.41 -12.31
N ALA A 500 -8.33 9.08 -13.41
CA ALA A 500 -9.22 8.52 -14.42
C ALA A 500 -8.68 7.18 -14.96
N LYS A 501 -7.38 7.12 -15.27
CA LYS A 501 -6.77 5.87 -15.74
C LYS A 501 -6.72 4.78 -14.67
N TYR A 502 -6.34 5.09 -13.43
CA TYR A 502 -6.34 4.11 -12.34
C TYR A 502 -7.74 3.54 -12.11
N ALA A 503 -8.77 4.38 -12.15
CA ALA A 503 -10.17 3.96 -12.05
C ALA A 503 -10.58 3.01 -13.19
N LEU A 504 -10.24 3.34 -14.45
CA LEU A 504 -10.48 2.47 -15.61
C LEU A 504 -9.73 1.13 -15.52
N MET A 505 -8.60 1.09 -14.84
CA MET A 505 -7.83 -0.13 -14.57
C MET A 505 -8.35 -0.93 -13.36
N GLY A 506 -9.44 -0.49 -12.72
CA GLY A 506 -10.01 -1.15 -11.53
C GLY A 506 -9.31 -0.80 -10.21
N TYR A 507 -8.39 0.15 -10.20
CA TYR A 507 -7.69 0.61 -9.00
C TYR A 507 -8.38 1.86 -8.44
N GLN A 508 -9.32 1.65 -7.53
CA GLN A 508 -10.07 2.74 -6.91
C GLN A 508 -9.29 3.37 -5.73
N PRO A 509 -9.38 4.69 -5.53
CA PRO A 509 -8.91 5.33 -4.32
C PRO A 509 -9.79 4.92 -3.13
N ASP A 510 -9.22 5.00 -1.92
CA ASP A 510 -10.04 4.97 -0.72
C ASP A 510 -10.63 6.36 -0.50
N TRP A 511 -11.88 6.58 -0.94
CA TRP A 511 -12.50 7.92 -0.98
C TRP A 511 -12.55 8.61 0.38
N ILE A 512 -12.81 7.85 1.46
CA ILE A 512 -12.85 8.42 2.81
C ILE A 512 -11.44 8.83 3.24
N MET A 513 -10.45 7.96 3.03
CA MET A 513 -9.05 8.30 3.32
C MET A 513 -8.57 9.49 2.48
N ALA A 514 -8.92 9.51 1.19
CA ALA A 514 -8.58 10.57 0.26
C ALA A 514 -9.17 11.92 0.70
N ALA A 515 -10.45 11.93 1.11
CA ALA A 515 -11.11 13.12 1.63
C ALA A 515 -10.47 13.62 2.93
N LEU A 516 -10.16 12.72 3.88
CA LEU A 516 -9.47 13.09 5.12
C LEU A 516 -8.06 13.63 4.87
N ILE A 517 -7.34 13.04 3.90
CA ILE A 517 -6.01 13.52 3.49
C ILE A 517 -6.12 14.91 2.86
N ALA A 518 -7.06 15.10 1.93
CA ALA A 518 -7.30 16.39 1.29
C ALA A 518 -7.69 17.46 2.31
N ALA A 519 -8.65 17.17 3.20
CA ALA A 519 -9.10 18.08 4.23
C ALA A 519 -7.97 18.45 5.21
N GLY A 520 -7.25 17.45 5.72
CA GLY A 520 -6.10 17.66 6.61
C GLY A 520 -5.06 18.55 5.93
N ALA A 521 -4.64 18.20 4.71
CA ALA A 521 -3.65 18.96 4.00
C ALA A 521 -4.09 20.38 3.63
N MET A 522 -5.37 20.62 3.32
CA MET A 522 -5.92 21.96 3.09
C MET A 522 -5.89 22.80 4.38
N CYS A 523 -6.31 22.23 5.51
CA CYS A 523 -6.19 22.90 6.82
C CYS A 523 -4.72 23.21 7.15
N GLY A 524 -3.82 22.26 6.88
CA GLY A 524 -2.38 22.44 7.02
C GLY A 524 -1.85 23.53 6.08
N GLY A 525 -2.44 23.67 4.89
CA GLY A 525 -2.14 24.73 3.92
C GLY A 525 -2.52 26.12 4.39
N ILE A 526 -3.55 26.25 5.24
CA ILE A 526 -3.97 27.53 5.83
C ILE A 526 -3.06 27.91 7.02
N VAL A 527 -2.66 26.92 7.83
CA VAL A 527 -1.82 27.13 9.01
C VAL A 527 -0.33 27.26 8.64
N GLY A 528 0.10 26.54 7.60
CA GLY A 528 1.48 26.48 7.12
C GLY A 528 2.15 27.84 6.90
N PRO A 529 1.53 28.82 6.21
CA PRO A 529 2.12 30.15 6.03
C PRO A 529 2.31 30.90 7.35
N LYS A 530 1.41 30.70 8.33
CA LYS A 530 1.52 31.33 9.65
C LYS A 530 2.71 30.77 10.43
N ILE A 531 2.94 29.46 10.34
CA ILE A 531 4.10 28.78 10.93
C ILE A 531 5.39 29.17 10.21
N GLN A 532 5.39 29.18 8.87
CA GLN A 532 6.55 29.53 8.05
C GLN A 532 7.09 30.93 8.35
N LYS A 533 6.22 31.90 8.66
CA LYS A 533 6.63 33.26 9.06
C LYS A 533 7.36 33.32 10.40
N LYS A 534 7.12 32.36 11.30
CA LYS A 534 7.71 32.32 12.64
C LYS A 534 9.00 31.49 12.73
N LEU A 535 9.32 30.69 11.71
CA LEU A 535 10.46 29.78 11.72
C LEU A 535 11.54 30.22 10.71
N PRO A 536 12.83 30.13 11.05
CA PRO A 536 13.90 30.44 10.11
C PRO A 536 13.85 29.54 8.86
N GLU A 537 13.94 30.14 7.67
CA GLU A 537 13.89 29.41 6.38
C GLU A 537 14.95 28.31 6.29
N ILE A 538 16.14 28.55 6.86
CA ILE A 538 17.25 27.60 6.91
C ILE A 538 16.87 26.37 7.75
N PHE A 539 16.29 26.57 8.93
CA PHE A 539 15.87 25.48 9.82
C PHE A 539 14.84 24.58 9.13
N LEU A 540 13.83 25.19 8.50
CA LEU A 540 12.78 24.50 7.76
C LEU A 540 13.34 23.62 6.64
N LYS A 541 14.21 24.17 5.78
CA LYS A 541 14.83 23.42 4.68
C LYS A 541 15.68 22.26 5.19
N ARG A 542 16.47 22.46 6.25
CA ARG A 542 17.33 21.42 6.83
C ARG A 542 16.53 20.31 7.49
N MET A 543 15.50 20.65 8.26
CA MET A 543 14.58 19.66 8.87
C MET A 543 13.92 18.79 7.79
N LEU A 544 13.53 19.40 6.68
CA LEU A 544 12.86 18.71 5.58
C LEU A 544 13.81 17.87 4.74
N ALA A 545 15.03 18.38 4.48
CA ALA A 545 16.10 17.60 3.90
C ALA A 545 16.36 16.35 4.75
N LEU A 546 16.49 16.50 6.07
CA LEU A 546 16.68 15.39 7.00
C LEU A 546 15.51 14.39 6.92
N ALA A 547 14.25 14.86 6.93
CA ALA A 547 13.07 14.00 6.81
C ALA A 547 13.05 13.19 5.50
N LEU A 548 13.46 13.81 4.38
CA LEU A 548 13.55 13.12 3.09
C LEU A 548 14.70 12.12 3.03
N ILE A 549 15.86 12.45 3.60
CA ILE A 549 16.99 11.51 3.71
C ILE A 549 16.58 10.35 4.62
N ILE A 550 15.83 10.59 5.70
CA ILE A 550 15.22 9.56 6.54
C ILE A 550 14.30 8.64 5.72
N VAL A 551 13.40 9.19 4.91
CA VAL A 551 12.51 8.40 4.04
C VAL A 551 13.31 7.61 3.03
N PHE A 552 14.30 8.22 2.38
CA PHE A 552 15.25 7.55 1.50
C PHE A 552 15.87 6.36 2.21
N MET A 553 16.52 6.60 3.36
CA MET A 553 17.21 5.58 4.11
C MET A 553 16.27 4.47 4.58
N LYS A 554 15.03 4.79 4.98
CA LYS A 554 14.01 3.79 5.33
C LYS A 554 13.59 2.94 4.12
N TYR A 555 13.50 3.53 2.93
CA TYR A 555 12.94 2.88 1.74
C TYR A 555 13.96 2.15 0.89
N THR A 556 15.20 2.65 0.82
CA THR A 556 16.35 1.94 0.25
C THR A 556 16.99 1.00 1.25
N SER A 557 16.56 1.05 2.51
CA SER A 557 17.03 0.19 3.60
C SER A 557 18.47 0.48 4.03
N LEU A 558 18.89 1.75 3.94
CA LEU A 558 20.20 2.24 4.39
C LEU A 558 20.22 2.64 5.88
N LEU A 559 19.08 2.96 6.51
CA LEU A 559 19.00 3.16 7.97
C LEU A 559 18.23 2.03 8.67
N PRO A 560 18.88 1.32 9.61
CA PRO A 560 18.29 0.16 10.29
C PRO A 560 17.26 0.50 11.36
N PHE A 561 17.41 1.63 12.07
CA PHE A 561 16.60 1.95 13.26
C PHE A 561 15.22 2.56 12.96
N MET A 562 15.00 3.06 11.75
CA MET A 562 13.75 3.76 11.37
C MET A 562 12.72 2.86 10.69
N ARG A 563 12.89 1.54 10.73
CA ARG A 563 11.98 0.59 10.09
C ARG A 563 10.67 0.43 10.83
#